data_AF-A0A6N9JJM5-F1
#
_entry.id   AF-A0A6N9JJM5-F1
#
_cell.length_a   1.000
_cell.length_b   1.000
_cell.length_c   1.000
_cell.angle_alpha   90.00
_cell.angle_beta   90.00
_cell.angle_gamma   90.00
#
_symmetry.space_group_name_H-M   'P 1'
#
loop_
_entity.id
_entity.type
_entity.pdbx_description
1 polymer ?
#
loop_
_entity_poly.entity_id
_entity_poly.type
_entity_poly.pdbx_seq_one_letter_code
_entity_poly.pdbx_strand_id
1 'polypeptide(L)'
;MAAVARVQRAVVVPKAKYNAFGKFSYRSYEDIVAALKEPCAKEGLAFFMTDELVQIGDRYYVKSTACVFPAEGGEGLLQVSAYAREDEHKKGSDDAQVTGMASSYARKYALCGAFAIDGQSDPDAMEEQPAPEEKQPPADGPFTAHCRSCGARYQFSSMPQYIEFVANSPCCPRPDWQVE
;
A
#
# COMPACT_ATOMS: atom_id res chain seq x y z
N MET A 1 -4.50 -9.85 -29.03
CA MET A 1 -5.05 -9.88 -27.65
C MET A 1 -4.76 -11.16 -26.87
N ALA A 2 -4.84 -12.36 -27.47
CA ALA A 2 -4.59 -13.63 -26.73
C ALA A 2 -3.20 -13.72 -26.05
N ALA A 3 -2.14 -13.22 -26.72
CA ALA A 3 -0.79 -13.13 -26.17
C ALA A 3 -0.74 -12.25 -24.91
N VAL A 4 -1.29 -11.03 -24.97
CA VAL A 4 -1.38 -10.12 -23.81
C VAL A 4 -2.14 -10.78 -22.66
N ALA A 5 -3.25 -11.48 -22.94
CA ALA A 5 -4.01 -12.18 -21.91
C ALA A 5 -3.21 -13.31 -21.23
N ARG A 6 -2.28 -13.96 -21.94
CA ARG A 6 -1.37 -14.95 -21.32
C ARG A 6 -0.34 -14.29 -20.42
N VAL A 7 0.23 -13.15 -20.85
CA VAL A 7 1.11 -12.35 -19.99
C VAL A 7 0.37 -11.87 -18.74
N GLN A 8 -0.85 -11.34 -18.88
CA GLN A 8 -1.70 -10.89 -17.77
C GLN A 8 -1.95 -11.98 -16.73
N ARG A 9 -2.08 -13.25 -17.14
CA ARG A 9 -2.26 -14.38 -16.21
C ARG A 9 -0.96 -14.83 -15.52
N ALA A 10 0.19 -14.54 -16.13
CA ALA A 10 1.48 -15.03 -15.66
C ALA A 10 2.23 -14.01 -14.79
N VAL A 11 2.03 -12.71 -15.03
CA VAL A 11 2.81 -11.65 -14.39
C VAL A 11 2.19 -11.25 -13.06
N VAL A 12 3.00 -11.35 -12.00
CA VAL A 12 2.70 -10.80 -10.68
C VAL A 12 3.89 -9.98 -10.23
N VAL A 13 3.65 -8.75 -9.78
CA VAL A 13 4.72 -7.84 -9.31
C VAL A 13 4.36 -7.32 -7.92
N PRO A 14 4.87 -7.90 -6.83
CA PRO A 14 4.52 -7.47 -5.48
C PRO A 14 5.04 -6.05 -5.16
N LYS A 15 4.37 -5.36 -4.22
CA LYS A 15 4.84 -4.08 -3.65
C LYS A 15 5.98 -4.33 -2.65
N ALA A 16 7.15 -4.76 -3.14
CA ALA A 16 8.27 -5.20 -2.30
C ALA A 16 9.13 -4.08 -1.70
N LYS A 17 8.98 -2.83 -2.17
CA LYS A 17 9.75 -1.68 -1.68
C LYS A 17 8.93 -0.89 -0.68
N TYR A 18 9.54 -0.40 0.39
CA TYR A 18 8.87 0.42 1.40
C TYR A 18 9.40 1.86 1.39
N ASN A 19 8.50 2.84 1.35
CA ASN A 19 8.83 4.25 1.50
C ASN A 19 8.64 4.64 2.97
N ALA A 20 9.73 4.85 3.71
CA ALA A 20 9.67 5.21 5.13
C ALA A 20 9.07 6.60 5.39
N PHE A 21 9.24 7.55 4.47
CA PHE A 21 8.70 8.91 4.60
C PHE A 21 7.18 8.93 4.41
N GLY A 22 6.71 8.27 3.36
CA GLY A 22 5.29 8.16 3.04
C GLY A 22 4.56 7.03 3.77
N LYS A 23 5.29 6.15 4.46
CA LYS A 23 4.79 4.95 5.15
C LYS A 23 3.93 4.05 4.25
N PHE A 24 4.37 3.79 3.03
CA PHE A 24 3.65 2.92 2.10
C PHE A 24 4.58 1.99 1.32
N SER A 25 4.08 0.81 0.99
CA SER A 25 4.75 -0.14 0.11
C SER A 25 4.44 0.15 -1.37
N TYR A 26 5.44 -0.02 -2.22
CA TYR A 26 5.36 0.25 -3.65
C TYR A 26 6.23 -0.72 -4.46
N ARG A 27 6.07 -0.64 -5.77
CA ARG A 27 6.92 -1.27 -6.80
C ARG A 27 7.40 -0.17 -7.74
N SER A 28 8.65 -0.23 -8.15
CA SER A 28 9.20 0.76 -9.07
C SER A 28 8.84 0.43 -10.51
N TYR A 29 9.05 1.40 -11.40
CA TYR A 29 8.89 1.19 -12.83
C TYR A 29 9.84 0.08 -13.33
N GLU A 30 11.07 0.08 -12.84
CA GLU A 30 12.11 -0.91 -13.18
C GLU A 30 11.69 -2.32 -12.76
N ASP A 31 11.06 -2.48 -11.59
CA ASP A 31 10.57 -3.77 -11.13
C ASP A 31 9.50 -4.32 -12.08
N ILE A 32 8.56 -3.47 -12.52
CA ILE A 32 7.51 -3.83 -13.48
C ILE A 32 8.14 -4.21 -14.82
N VAL A 33 9.04 -3.38 -15.36
CA VAL A 33 9.69 -3.65 -16.65
C VAL A 33 10.49 -4.94 -16.60
N ALA A 34 11.25 -5.18 -15.53
CA ALA A 34 12.03 -6.41 -15.35
C ALA A 34 11.12 -7.65 -15.34
N ALA A 35 10.00 -7.60 -14.60
CA ALA A 35 9.05 -8.69 -14.52
C ALA A 35 8.32 -8.98 -15.85
N LEU A 36 8.15 -7.97 -16.72
CA LEU A 36 7.50 -8.12 -18.01
C LEU A 36 8.42 -8.68 -19.12
N LYS A 37 9.74 -8.56 -19.01
CA LYS A 37 10.68 -8.95 -20.07
C LYS A 37 10.51 -10.40 -20.50
N GLU A 38 10.60 -11.35 -19.57
CA GLU A 38 10.53 -12.78 -19.90
C GLU A 38 9.13 -13.20 -20.37
N PRO A 39 8.02 -12.84 -19.72
CA PRO A 39 6.68 -13.16 -20.18
C PRO A 39 6.33 -12.58 -21.55
N CYS A 40 6.71 -11.32 -21.81
CA CYS A 40 6.50 -10.70 -23.13
C CYS A 40 7.32 -11.41 -24.21
N ALA A 41 8.58 -11.75 -23.93
CA ALA A 41 9.42 -12.49 -24.87
C ALA A 41 8.84 -13.88 -25.21
N LYS A 42 8.36 -14.62 -24.21
CA LYS A 42 7.70 -15.93 -24.42
C LYS A 42 6.47 -15.84 -25.32
N GLU A 43 5.78 -14.72 -25.29
CA GLU A 43 4.55 -14.47 -26.05
C GLU A 43 4.78 -13.70 -27.36
N GLY A 44 6.04 -13.43 -27.72
CA GLY A 44 6.39 -12.69 -28.93
C GLY A 44 5.92 -11.23 -28.90
N LEU A 45 5.88 -10.62 -27.72
CA LEU A 45 5.44 -9.23 -27.52
C LEU A 45 6.64 -8.31 -27.23
N ALA A 46 6.58 -7.12 -27.78
CA ALA A 46 7.42 -5.99 -27.42
C ALA A 46 6.56 -4.82 -26.96
N PHE A 47 7.15 -3.90 -26.21
CA PHE A 47 6.48 -2.67 -25.82
C PHE A 47 7.44 -1.49 -25.75
N PHE A 48 6.92 -0.30 -26.00
CA PHE A 48 7.59 0.97 -25.70
C PHE A 48 6.60 1.92 -25.03
N MET A 49 7.11 3.04 -24.52
CA MET A 49 6.29 4.06 -23.89
C MET A 49 6.62 5.44 -24.45
N THR A 50 5.60 6.30 -24.52
CA THR A 50 5.77 7.73 -24.81
C THR A 50 5.17 8.54 -23.69
N ASP A 51 5.83 9.65 -23.34
CA ASP A 51 5.34 10.60 -22.36
C ASP A 51 5.05 11.94 -23.04
N GLU A 52 3.95 12.56 -22.63
CA GLU A 52 3.58 13.91 -23.05
C GLU A 52 3.09 14.72 -21.84
N LEU A 53 3.37 16.03 -21.86
CA LEU A 53 2.87 16.95 -20.85
C LEU A 53 1.49 17.45 -21.29
N VAL A 54 0.49 17.29 -20.42
CA VAL A 54 -0.90 17.68 -20.71
C VAL A 54 -1.36 18.65 -19.62
N GLN A 55 -1.82 19.83 -20.04
CA GLN A 55 -2.44 20.79 -19.14
C GLN A 55 -3.95 20.58 -19.12
N ILE A 56 -4.53 20.40 -17.93
CA ILE A 56 -5.97 20.26 -17.72
C ILE A 56 -6.39 21.30 -16.69
N GLY A 57 -7.06 22.36 -17.16
CA GLY A 57 -7.41 23.51 -16.32
C GLY A 57 -6.16 24.24 -15.81
N ASP A 58 -6.02 24.30 -14.50
CA ASP A 58 -4.92 24.93 -13.77
C ASP A 58 -3.77 23.95 -13.44
N ARG A 59 -3.82 22.70 -13.92
CA ARG A 59 -2.88 21.64 -13.51
C ARG A 59 -2.12 21.02 -14.67
N TYR A 60 -0.87 20.66 -14.42
CA TYR A 60 -0.03 19.88 -15.32
C TYR A 60 -0.06 18.39 -14.96
N TYR A 61 -0.17 17.56 -15.98
CA TYR A 61 -0.14 16.11 -15.88
C TYR A 61 0.91 15.57 -16.85
N VAL A 62 1.66 14.56 -16.41
CA VAL A 62 2.39 13.71 -17.34
C VAL A 62 1.45 12.58 -17.76
N LYS A 63 1.15 12.50 -19.05
CA LYS A 63 0.45 11.38 -19.67
C LYS A 63 1.48 10.44 -20.26
N SER A 64 1.47 9.19 -19.81
CA SER A 64 2.32 8.15 -20.37
C SER A 64 1.46 7.13 -21.10
N THR A 65 1.87 6.73 -22.31
CA THR A 65 1.16 5.74 -23.14
C THR A 65 2.05 4.54 -23.36
N ALA A 66 1.63 3.38 -22.85
CA ALA A 66 2.24 2.09 -23.16
C ALA A 66 1.71 1.57 -24.49
N CYS A 67 2.61 1.24 -25.42
CA CYS A 67 2.33 0.67 -26.72
C CYS A 67 2.85 -0.76 -26.75
N VAL A 68 1.96 -1.76 -26.82
CA VAL A 68 2.30 -3.20 -26.87
C VAL A 68 1.96 -3.77 -28.24
N PHE A 69 2.90 -4.48 -28.86
CA PHE A 69 2.80 -4.96 -30.24
C PHE A 69 3.57 -6.28 -30.44
N PRO A 70 3.27 -7.07 -31.50
CA PRO A 70 4.04 -8.26 -31.86
C PRO A 70 5.49 -7.92 -32.23
N ALA A 71 6.46 -8.60 -31.61
CA ALA A 71 7.88 -8.31 -31.77
C ALA A 71 8.43 -8.66 -33.17
N GLU A 72 7.91 -9.72 -33.79
CA GLU A 72 8.35 -10.21 -35.11
C GLU A 72 7.62 -9.54 -36.29
N GLY A 73 6.87 -8.46 -36.01
CA GLY A 73 5.99 -7.83 -36.98
C GLY A 73 4.64 -8.55 -37.09
N GLY A 74 3.63 -7.81 -37.55
CA GLY A 74 2.25 -8.29 -37.62
C GLY A 74 1.27 -7.21 -37.20
N GLU A 75 -0.02 -7.51 -37.38
CA GLU A 75 -1.09 -6.60 -37.00
C GLU A 75 -1.42 -6.73 -35.51
N GLY A 76 -1.59 -5.60 -34.85
CA GLY A 76 -1.98 -5.54 -33.44
C GLY A 76 -1.18 -4.50 -32.69
N LEU A 77 -1.88 -3.50 -32.16
CA LEU A 77 -1.33 -2.49 -31.28
C LEU A 77 -2.30 -2.28 -30.14
N LEU A 78 -1.85 -2.53 -28.91
CA LEU A 78 -2.57 -2.16 -27.69
C LEU A 78 -1.94 -0.89 -27.14
N GLN A 79 -2.75 0.16 -26.99
CA GLN A 79 -2.33 1.41 -26.37
C GLN A 79 -3.11 1.62 -25.08
N VAL A 80 -2.39 1.85 -23.99
CA VAL A 80 -2.97 2.17 -22.70
C VAL A 80 -2.27 3.40 -22.15
N SER A 81 -3.03 4.44 -21.85
CA SER A 81 -2.50 5.66 -21.26
C SER A 81 -2.85 5.75 -19.78
N ALA A 82 -1.95 6.34 -19.00
CA ALA A 82 -2.21 6.75 -17.63
C ALA A 82 -1.64 8.14 -17.38
N TYR A 83 -2.16 8.80 -16.34
CA TYR A 83 -1.84 10.18 -16.02
C TYR A 83 -1.30 10.26 -14.60
N ALA A 84 -0.30 11.10 -14.39
CA ALA A 84 0.15 11.49 -13.07
C ALA A 84 0.19 13.01 -13.01
N ARG A 85 -0.44 13.58 -11.98
CA ARG A 85 -0.37 15.02 -11.74
C ARG A 85 1.05 15.39 -11.32
N GLU A 86 1.57 16.44 -11.91
CA GLU A 86 2.78 17.10 -11.45
C GLU A 86 2.43 18.04 -10.30
N ASP A 87 3.11 17.90 -9.16
CA ASP A 87 2.89 18.82 -8.04
C ASP A 87 3.60 20.15 -8.34
N GLU A 88 2.97 21.29 -8.03
CA GLU A 88 3.59 22.61 -8.28
C GLU A 88 4.90 22.79 -7.51
N HIS A 89 5.01 22.17 -6.33
CA HIS A 89 6.23 22.13 -5.54
C HIS A 89 6.24 20.91 -4.63
N LYS A 90 7.36 20.17 -4.62
CA LYS A 90 7.61 19.12 -3.64
C LYS A 90 8.82 19.50 -2.79
N LYS A 91 8.58 19.70 -1.48
CA LYS A 91 9.62 20.15 -0.55
C LYS A 91 10.83 19.22 -0.57
N GLY A 92 11.98 19.75 -0.99
CA GLY A 92 13.24 19.01 -1.07
C GLY A 92 13.54 18.32 -2.41
N SER A 93 12.75 18.57 -3.46
CA SER A 93 13.04 18.14 -4.83
C SER A 93 13.24 19.35 -5.75
N ASP A 94 14.14 19.22 -6.73
CA ASP A 94 14.21 20.19 -7.84
C ASP A 94 13.07 19.96 -8.85
N ASP A 95 12.80 20.96 -9.69
CA ASP A 95 11.67 20.91 -10.64
C ASP A 95 11.77 19.72 -11.61
N ALA A 96 12.98 19.37 -12.05
CA ALA A 96 13.20 18.23 -12.94
C ALA A 96 12.90 16.88 -12.26
N GLN A 97 13.20 16.75 -10.98
CA GLN A 97 12.84 15.60 -10.16
C GLN A 97 11.32 15.50 -9.98
N VAL A 98 10.61 16.63 -9.87
CA VAL A 98 9.15 16.66 -9.76
C VAL A 98 8.50 16.08 -11.03
N THR A 99 8.89 16.55 -12.21
CA THR A 99 8.41 15.98 -13.49
C THR A 99 8.83 14.52 -13.65
N GLY A 100 10.06 14.17 -13.26
CA GLY A 100 10.57 12.79 -13.33
C GLY A 100 9.79 11.80 -12.45
N MET A 101 9.38 12.23 -11.26
CA MET A 101 8.48 11.46 -10.40
C MET A 101 7.12 11.28 -11.06
N ALA A 102 6.50 12.34 -11.58
CA ALA A 102 5.21 12.26 -12.27
C ALA A 102 5.28 11.30 -13.47
N SER A 103 6.30 11.41 -14.33
CA SER A 103 6.56 10.46 -15.43
C SER A 103 6.66 9.02 -14.94
N SER A 104 7.42 8.77 -13.87
CA SER A 104 7.55 7.44 -13.29
C SER A 104 6.21 6.88 -12.80
N TYR A 105 5.34 7.71 -12.21
CA TYR A 105 4.00 7.30 -11.81
C TYR A 105 3.11 6.99 -13.01
N ALA A 106 3.07 7.86 -14.01
CA ALA A 106 2.27 7.66 -15.22
C ALA A 106 2.69 6.37 -15.94
N ARG A 107 3.99 6.13 -16.10
CA ARG A 107 4.53 4.91 -16.73
C ARG A 107 4.11 3.63 -15.98
N LYS A 108 4.25 3.62 -14.65
CA LYS A 108 3.82 2.48 -13.82
C LYS A 108 2.35 2.13 -14.07
N TYR A 109 1.47 3.12 -14.01
CA TYR A 109 0.03 2.88 -14.16
C TYR A 109 -0.37 2.51 -15.59
N ALA A 110 0.31 3.04 -16.62
CA ALA A 110 0.08 2.63 -18.00
C ALA A 110 0.44 1.15 -18.22
N LEU A 111 1.57 0.69 -17.66
CA LEU A 111 1.95 -0.73 -17.70
C LEU A 111 1.03 -1.62 -16.85
N CYS A 112 0.62 -1.16 -15.65
CA CYS A 112 -0.37 -1.86 -14.85
C CYS A 112 -1.69 -2.04 -15.62
N GLY A 113 -2.16 -1.00 -16.32
CA GLY A 113 -3.37 -1.07 -17.13
C GLY A 113 -3.23 -2.00 -18.34
N ALA A 114 -2.08 -1.98 -19.03
CA ALA A 114 -1.82 -2.86 -20.18
C ALA A 114 -1.75 -4.35 -19.79
N PHE A 115 -1.07 -4.66 -18.68
CA PHE A 115 -0.76 -6.02 -18.27
C PHE A 115 -1.52 -6.50 -17.03
N ALA A 116 -2.59 -5.79 -16.64
CA ALA A 116 -3.42 -6.13 -15.48
C ALA A 116 -2.62 -6.40 -14.20
N ILE A 117 -1.56 -5.62 -13.96
CA ILE A 117 -0.69 -5.80 -12.80
C ILE A 117 -1.36 -5.19 -11.58
N ASP A 118 -2.08 -6.03 -10.83
CA ASP A 118 -2.67 -5.66 -9.56
C ASP A 118 -1.64 -5.60 -8.44
N GLY A 119 -1.92 -4.78 -7.42
CA GLY A 119 -1.20 -4.85 -6.15
C GLY A 119 -2.01 -5.68 -5.19
N GLN A 120 -1.41 -6.70 -4.61
CA GLN A 120 -2.03 -7.52 -3.54
C GLN A 120 -2.46 -6.69 -2.32
N SER A 121 -2.08 -5.41 -2.25
CA SER A 121 -2.41 -4.47 -1.18
C SER A 121 -3.27 -3.35 -1.76
N ASP A 122 -4.57 -3.40 -1.49
CA ASP A 122 -5.53 -2.33 -1.76
C ASP A 122 -5.35 -1.25 -0.66
N PRO A 123 -5.01 0.00 -0.99
CA PRO A 123 -4.94 1.08 0.00
C PRO A 123 -6.30 1.42 0.62
N ASP A 124 -7.41 1.03 -0.01
CA ASP A 124 -8.76 1.17 0.53
C ASP A 124 -9.20 -0.09 1.31
N ALA A 125 -8.39 -1.16 1.31
CA ALA A 125 -8.58 -2.22 2.29
C ALA A 125 -8.35 -1.59 3.65
N MET A 126 -9.44 -1.46 4.43
CA MET A 126 -9.32 -1.33 5.88
C MET A 126 -8.40 -2.46 6.31
N GLU A 127 -7.15 -2.14 6.64
CA GLU A 127 -6.40 -2.99 7.54
C GLU A 127 -7.33 -3.15 8.74
N GLU A 128 -7.85 -4.37 8.95
CA GLU A 128 -8.46 -4.73 10.21
C GLU A 128 -7.38 -4.40 11.23
N GLN A 129 -7.53 -3.26 11.92
CA GLN A 129 -6.65 -2.92 13.01
C GLN A 129 -6.67 -4.15 13.89
N PRO A 130 -5.52 -4.82 14.13
CA PRO A 130 -5.51 -5.91 15.09
C PRO A 130 -6.16 -5.35 16.34
N ALA A 131 -7.22 -6.02 16.80
CA ALA A 131 -7.92 -5.61 18.02
C ALA A 131 -6.84 -5.28 19.05
N PRO A 132 -6.89 -4.10 19.71
CA PRO A 132 -5.82 -3.68 20.60
C PRO A 132 -5.51 -4.85 21.52
N GLU A 133 -4.28 -5.37 21.44
CA GLU A 133 -3.85 -6.50 22.27
C GLU A 133 -4.27 -6.17 23.69
N GLU A 134 -5.18 -6.98 24.24
CA GLU A 134 -5.53 -6.90 25.65
C GLU A 134 -4.22 -7.11 26.41
N LYS A 135 -3.64 -6.02 26.91
CA LYS A 135 -2.40 -6.07 27.67
C LYS A 135 -2.59 -7.06 28.79
N GLN A 136 -1.94 -8.22 28.66
CA GLN A 136 -1.98 -9.22 29.70
C GLN A 136 -1.36 -8.60 30.96
N PRO A 137 -1.98 -8.76 32.14
CA PRO A 137 -1.45 -8.22 33.38
C PRO A 137 0.00 -8.68 33.58
N PRO A 138 0.92 -7.79 34.01
CA PRO A 138 2.30 -8.17 34.31
C PRO A 138 2.34 -9.32 35.33
N ALA A 139 3.16 -10.34 35.07
CA ALA A 139 3.26 -11.52 35.96
C ALA A 139 3.87 -11.16 37.33
N ASP A 140 4.77 -10.17 37.40
CA ASP A 140 5.44 -9.75 38.64
C ASP A 140 5.70 -8.24 38.64
N GLY A 141 5.22 -7.54 39.68
CA GLY A 141 5.47 -6.12 39.94
C GLY A 141 4.22 -5.36 40.38
N PRO A 142 4.36 -4.15 40.95
CA PRO A 142 3.21 -3.31 41.26
C PRO A 142 2.57 -2.80 39.96
N PHE A 143 1.31 -3.14 39.71
CA PHE A 143 0.53 -2.65 38.57
C PHE A 143 -0.73 -1.93 39.02
N THR A 144 -1.24 -1.04 38.18
CA THR A 144 -2.48 -0.31 38.44
C THR A 144 -3.59 -0.90 37.58
N ALA A 145 -4.74 -1.18 38.18
CA ALA A 145 -5.95 -1.49 37.45
C ALA A 145 -7.03 -0.45 37.73
N HIS A 146 -7.82 -0.15 36.72
CA HIS A 146 -8.92 0.79 36.81
C HIS A 146 -10.23 0.12 36.37
N CYS A 147 -11.34 0.56 36.96
CA CYS A 147 -12.67 0.15 36.55
C CYS A 147 -13.16 1.08 35.45
N ARG A 148 -13.41 0.58 34.24
CA ARG A 148 -14.00 1.35 33.13
C ARG A 148 -15.41 1.85 33.44
N SER A 149 -16.13 1.16 34.32
CA SER A 149 -17.53 1.48 34.64
C SER A 149 -17.69 2.60 35.68
N CYS A 150 -16.74 2.78 36.61
CA CYS A 150 -16.81 3.85 37.63
C CYS A 150 -15.57 4.74 37.74
N GLY A 151 -14.51 4.43 37.00
CA GLY A 151 -13.24 5.18 36.99
C GLY A 151 -12.34 4.96 38.22
N ALA A 152 -12.73 4.10 39.16
CA ALA A 152 -11.92 3.81 40.35
C ALA A 152 -10.61 3.14 39.98
N ARG A 153 -9.50 3.53 40.62
CA ARG A 153 -8.14 3.02 40.37
C ARG A 153 -7.56 2.38 41.62
N TYR A 154 -6.92 1.23 41.47
CA TYR A 154 -6.27 0.50 42.55
C TYR A 154 -4.92 -0.03 42.08
N GLN A 155 -3.95 0.00 42.99
CA GLN A 155 -2.61 -0.53 42.76
C GLN A 155 -2.49 -1.89 43.44
N PHE A 156 -2.00 -2.88 42.71
CA PHE A 156 -1.83 -4.26 43.17
C PHE A 156 -0.35 -4.63 43.12
N SER A 157 0.12 -5.32 44.15
CA SER A 157 1.52 -5.76 44.24
C SER A 157 1.75 -7.10 43.53
N SER A 158 0.69 -7.85 43.24
CA SER A 158 0.76 -9.17 42.61
C SER A 158 -0.57 -9.55 41.95
N MET A 159 -0.49 -10.46 40.98
CA MET A 159 -1.67 -10.93 40.24
C MET A 159 -2.69 -11.70 41.10
N PRO A 160 -2.28 -12.53 42.09
CA PRO A 160 -3.23 -13.15 43.01
C PRO A 160 -4.06 -12.13 43.80
N GLN A 161 -3.46 -11.01 44.21
CA GLN A 161 -4.15 -9.93 44.94
C GLN A 161 -5.24 -9.28 44.08
N TYR A 162 -4.96 -9.10 42.78
CA TYR A 162 -5.92 -8.56 41.83
C TYR A 162 -7.09 -9.51 41.58
N ILE A 163 -6.83 -10.81 41.37
CA ILE A 163 -7.87 -11.81 41.13
C ILE A 163 -8.83 -11.89 42.32
N GLU A 164 -8.29 -11.93 43.54
CA GLU A 164 -9.10 -11.96 44.77
C GLU A 164 -9.93 -10.68 44.94
N PHE A 165 -9.37 -9.53 44.56
CA PHE A 165 -10.08 -8.25 44.59
C PHE A 165 -11.23 -8.19 43.57
N VAL A 166 -11.00 -8.63 42.33
CA VAL A 166 -12.05 -8.70 41.29
C VAL A 166 -13.16 -9.68 41.68
N ALA A 167 -12.82 -10.80 42.32
CA ALA A 167 -13.78 -11.81 42.75
C ALA A 167 -14.68 -11.35 43.91
N ASN A 168 -14.16 -10.50 44.82
CA ASN A 168 -14.82 -10.20 46.08
C ASN A 168 -15.30 -8.74 46.23
N SER A 169 -14.80 -7.79 45.45
CA SER A 169 -15.13 -6.36 45.63
C SER A 169 -16.12 -5.81 44.60
N PRO A 170 -17.33 -5.39 45.02
CA PRO A 170 -18.26 -4.67 44.17
C PRO A 170 -17.90 -3.18 44.18
N CYS A 171 -16.92 -2.74 43.39
CA CYS A 171 -16.61 -1.31 43.30
C CYS A 171 -17.77 -0.47 42.75
N CYS A 172 -18.68 -1.08 41.98
CA CYS A 172 -19.91 -0.49 41.46
C CYS A 172 -20.89 -1.60 41.02
N PRO A 173 -22.13 -1.27 40.59
CA PRO A 173 -23.13 -2.28 40.22
C PRO A 173 -22.75 -3.21 39.05
N ARG A 174 -21.79 -2.80 38.20
CA ARG A 174 -21.21 -3.59 37.10
C ARG A 174 -19.72 -3.28 36.99
N PRO A 175 -18.86 -3.89 37.80
CA PRO A 175 -17.43 -3.64 37.73
C PRO A 175 -16.85 -4.18 36.42
N ASP A 176 -16.02 -3.37 35.75
CA ASP A 176 -15.36 -3.74 34.49
C ASP A 176 -13.89 -3.33 34.59
N TRP A 177 -13.06 -4.27 35.09
CA TRP A 177 -11.67 -4.01 35.46
C TRP A 177 -10.73 -4.17 34.28
N GLN A 178 -9.83 -3.20 34.12
CA GLN A 178 -8.76 -3.21 33.12
C GLN A 178 -7.42 -2.84 33.76
N VAL A 179 -6.38 -3.61 33.46
CA VAL A 179 -4.99 -3.32 33.87
C VAL A 179 -4.39 -2.30 32.90
N GLU A 180 -3.70 -1.28 33.45
CA GLU A 180 -3.05 -0.21 32.67
C GLU A 180 -1.74 -0.66 31.98
#